data_AF-A0AAC9IRG1-F1
#
_entry.id   AF-A0AAC9IRG1-F1
#
_cell.length_a   1.000
_cell.length_b   1.000
_cell.length_c   1.000
_cell.angle_alpha   90.00
_cell.angle_beta   90.00
_cell.angle_gamma   90.00
#
_symmetry.space_group_name_H-M   'P 1'
#
loop_
_entity.id
_entity.type
_entity.pdbx_description
1 polymer ?
#
loop_
_entity_poly.entity_id
_entity_poly.type
_entity_poly.pdbx_seq_one_letter_code
_entity_poly.pdbx_strand_id
1 'polypeptide(L)'
;MQRYTNILVNGFGNVVAGASVQVLTMPSGSLASIYSDDGITSASNPLISDVGGSFTFYAADGTYSLLISGNGIQSETVTNIILTSPLYGPTGPQGNSITGPTGPASTVAGPTGPVSTVAGPTGPVSTVAGPTGPVSTTPGPTGPTGAASAVAGPTGPTGSATMTYPGAGIAVSTGSAWGTPLIAPSGAIVGTTDFQTLSLKRVTPRAVTTTSSATPTINTDSTDIYGLTAQAVNITSFTTNLSGTPTDGQKLWIYIVGTAARTIAWGTSFEASTVALPTTTVTTNRLDVGFVWNAATLKWRCVAVA
;
A
#
# COMPACT_ATOMS: atom_id res chain seq x y z
N MET A 1 16.10 -2.99 27.44
CA MET A 1 15.52 -1.62 27.51
C MET A 1 14.24 -1.58 26.70
N GLN A 2 13.42 -0.55 26.85
CA GLN A 2 12.14 -0.45 26.13
C GLN A 2 12.17 0.64 25.08
N ARG A 3 11.63 0.30 23.91
CA ARG A 3 11.53 1.20 22.76
C ARG A 3 10.32 2.11 22.90
N TYR A 4 10.53 3.41 22.75
CA TYR A 4 9.47 4.40 22.55
C TYR A 4 9.57 4.98 21.15
N THR A 5 8.45 5.06 20.43
CA THR A 5 8.36 5.70 19.12
C THR A 5 7.12 6.56 19.05
N ASN A 6 7.23 7.75 18.47
CA ASN A 6 6.09 8.63 18.23
C ASN A 6 6.34 9.51 17.00
N ILE A 7 5.29 10.16 16.52
CA ILE A 7 5.29 11.12 15.42
C ILE A 7 4.76 12.45 15.96
N LEU A 8 5.50 13.52 15.71
CA LEU A 8 5.09 14.87 16.08
C LEU A 8 4.22 15.47 14.98
N VAL A 9 3.03 15.93 15.37
CA VAL A 9 2.10 16.66 14.51
C VAL A 9 1.73 17.97 15.18
N ASN A 10 1.53 19.04 14.40
CA ASN A 10 1.07 20.32 14.93
C ASN A 10 -0.46 20.34 15.12
N GLY A 11 -0.99 21.41 15.70
CA GLY A 11 -2.44 21.58 15.93
C GLY A 11 -3.31 21.60 14.66
N PHE A 12 -2.69 21.62 13.47
CA PHE A 12 -3.37 21.52 12.17
C PHE A 12 -3.20 20.13 11.53
N GLY A 13 -2.58 19.16 12.22
CA GLY A 13 -2.37 17.78 11.74
C GLY A 13 -1.19 17.59 10.79
N ASN A 14 -0.33 18.60 10.59
CA ASN A 14 0.87 18.48 9.75
C ASN A 14 2.04 17.94 10.58
N VAL A 15 2.88 17.09 9.97
CA VAL A 15 4.09 16.55 10.62
C VAL A 15 5.11 17.65 10.94
N VAL A 16 5.79 17.50 12.07
CA VAL A 16 6.76 18.48 12.57
C VAL A 16 8.17 17.89 12.51
N ALA A 17 8.84 18.13 11.38
CA ALA A 17 10.22 17.72 11.16
C ALA A 17 11.22 18.65 11.87
N GLY A 18 12.34 18.09 12.35
CA GLY A 18 13.41 18.86 12.96
C GLY A 18 13.11 19.42 14.36
N ALA A 19 12.07 18.93 15.04
CA ALA A 19 11.76 19.33 16.41
C ALA A 19 12.70 18.64 17.41
N SER A 20 13.09 19.37 18.44
CA SER A 20 13.89 18.90 19.56
C SER A 20 13.00 18.20 20.58
N VAL A 21 13.33 16.94 20.91
CA VAL A 21 12.66 16.11 21.91
C VAL A 21 13.63 15.80 23.04
N GLN A 22 13.43 16.42 24.21
CA GLN A 22 14.19 16.12 25.41
C GLN A 22 13.48 15.05 26.23
N VAL A 23 14.19 13.97 26.58
CA VAL A 23 13.68 12.91 27.46
C VAL A 23 14.15 13.16 28.88
N LEU A 24 13.21 13.30 29.82
CA LEU A 24 13.48 13.62 31.22
C LEU A 24 12.96 12.49 32.10
N THR A 25 13.70 12.13 33.15
CA THR A 25 13.24 11.18 34.16
C THR A 25 12.19 11.82 35.05
N MET A 26 11.18 11.06 35.47
CA MET A 26 10.17 11.53 36.41
C MET A 26 10.25 10.81 37.76
N PRO A 27 10.05 11.52 38.89
CA PRO A 27 9.68 12.93 39.00
C PRO A 27 10.88 13.90 38.98
N SER A 28 12.11 13.42 38.84
CA SER A 28 13.31 14.24 39.10
C SER A 28 13.56 15.38 38.09
N GLY A 29 13.02 15.28 36.88
CA GLY A 29 13.22 16.25 35.80
C GLY A 29 14.65 16.29 35.23
N SER A 30 15.51 15.34 35.60
CA SER A 30 16.88 15.25 35.05
C SER A 30 16.89 14.60 33.67
N LEU A 31 17.86 14.96 32.80
CA LEU A 31 18.03 14.32 31.49
C LEU A 31 18.18 12.81 31.63
N ALA A 32 17.34 12.06 30.91
CA ALA A 32 17.39 10.61 30.88
C ALA A 32 18.55 10.11 30.01
N SER A 33 19.18 9.01 30.42
CA SER A 33 20.06 8.23 29.54
C SER A 33 19.21 7.44 28.56
N ILE A 34 19.42 7.68 27.27
CA ILE A 34 18.69 7.04 26.16
C ILE A 34 19.66 6.46 25.14
N TYR A 35 19.16 5.55 24.32
CA TYR A 35 19.97 4.75 23.39
C TYR A 35 19.25 4.59 22.04
N SER A 36 20.02 4.35 20.98
CA SER A 36 19.50 4.10 19.63
C SER A 36 19.11 2.64 19.39
N ASP A 37 19.56 1.75 20.25
CA ASP A 37 19.29 0.31 20.24
C ASP A 37 18.95 -0.19 21.66
N ASP A 38 18.80 -1.51 21.81
CA ASP A 38 18.37 -2.14 23.05
C ASP A 38 19.45 -2.21 24.16
N GLY A 39 20.05 -1.08 24.51
CA GLY A 39 20.92 -0.99 25.69
C GLY A 39 22.38 -0.66 25.41
N ILE A 40 22.79 -0.63 24.16
CA ILE A 40 24.19 -0.76 23.77
C ILE A 40 24.75 0.59 23.32
N THR A 41 24.12 1.23 22.34
CA THR A 41 24.60 2.48 21.75
C THR A 41 23.86 3.67 22.34
N SER A 42 24.53 4.45 23.20
CA SER A 42 23.95 5.67 23.76
C SER A 42 23.58 6.68 22.66
N ALA A 43 22.43 7.32 22.82
CA ALA A 43 21.90 8.32 21.91
C ALA A 43 21.97 9.72 22.54
N SER A 44 22.07 10.74 21.69
CA SER A 44 22.01 12.14 22.11
C SER A 44 20.62 12.48 22.67
N ASN A 45 20.60 13.20 23.80
CA ASN A 45 19.40 13.75 24.40
C ASN A 45 19.65 15.26 24.62
N PRO A 46 19.03 16.16 23.84
CA PRO A 46 17.82 15.97 23.02
C PRO A 46 17.99 15.17 21.72
N LEU A 47 16.89 14.54 21.28
CA LEU A 47 16.73 13.95 19.94
C LEU A 47 16.15 14.98 18.96
N ILE A 48 16.32 14.75 17.66
CA ILE A 48 15.72 15.56 16.60
C ILE A 48 14.75 14.69 15.80
N SER A 49 13.52 15.15 15.56
CA SER A 49 12.56 14.44 14.71
C SER A 49 12.98 14.44 13.24
N ASP A 50 12.73 13.32 12.54
CA ASP A 50 13.07 13.16 11.13
C ASP A 50 12.15 13.96 10.18
N VAL A 51 12.34 13.79 8.87
CA VAL A 51 11.52 14.46 7.83
C VAL A 51 10.02 14.12 7.92
N GLY A 52 9.67 12.97 8.49
CA GLY A 52 8.30 12.55 8.77
C GLY A 52 7.78 12.97 10.15
N GLY A 53 8.56 13.73 10.92
CA GLY A 53 8.26 14.11 12.30
C GLY A 53 8.41 12.98 13.30
N SER A 54 8.98 11.84 12.92
CA SER A 54 9.16 10.69 13.80
C SER A 54 10.42 10.81 14.65
N PHE A 55 10.35 10.25 15.86
CA PHE A 55 11.52 10.00 16.69
C PHE A 55 11.36 8.66 17.39
N THR A 56 12.50 8.02 17.70
CA THR A 56 12.56 6.76 18.44
C THR A 56 13.71 6.82 19.42
N PHE A 57 13.53 6.25 20.61
CA PHE A 57 14.60 5.99 21.56
C PHE A 57 14.34 4.74 22.38
N TYR A 58 15.39 4.21 23.00
CA TYR A 58 15.32 3.18 24.02
C TYR A 58 15.75 3.76 25.37
N ALA A 59 15.06 3.40 26.43
CA ALA A 59 15.45 3.72 27.80
C ALA A 59 15.15 2.55 28.75
N ALA A 60 15.71 2.61 29.95
CA ALA A 60 15.44 1.63 31.00
C ALA A 60 13.96 1.65 31.43
N ASP A 61 13.56 0.64 32.18
CA ASP A 61 12.22 0.61 32.77
C ASP A 61 12.07 1.78 33.76
N GLY A 62 11.03 2.59 33.59
CA GLY A 62 10.82 3.80 34.37
C GLY A 62 9.73 4.71 33.80
N THR A 63 9.52 5.83 34.49
CA THR A 63 8.57 6.87 34.07
C THR A 63 9.32 8.11 33.61
N TYR A 64 8.88 8.67 32.48
CA TYR A 64 9.54 9.76 31.79
C TYR A 64 8.56 10.88 31.41
N SER A 65 9.11 12.05 31.13
CA SER A 65 8.44 13.14 30.42
C SER A 65 9.23 13.52 29.17
N LEU A 66 8.53 14.07 28.19
CA LEU A 66 9.13 14.65 27.00
C LEU A 66 8.88 16.15 26.98
N LEU A 67 9.94 16.94 26.82
CA LEU A 67 9.84 18.35 26.51
C LEU A 67 10.12 18.53 25.02
N ILE A 68 9.09 18.93 24.27
CA ILE A 68 9.11 19.04 22.81
C ILE A 68 9.13 20.51 22.43
N SER A 69 10.06 20.91 21.59
CA SER A 69 10.20 22.30 21.11
C SER A 69 10.73 22.32 19.67
N GLY A 70 10.36 23.33 18.88
CA GLY A 70 10.79 23.42 17.49
C GLY A 70 10.13 24.57 16.74
N ASN A 71 10.59 24.83 15.52
CA ASN A 71 10.02 25.88 14.69
C ASN A 71 8.60 25.48 14.24
N GLY A 72 7.62 26.38 14.40
CA GLY A 72 6.23 26.12 13.99
C GLY A 72 5.37 25.33 14.99
N ILE A 73 5.85 25.10 16.23
CA ILE A 73 5.06 24.55 17.33
C ILE A 73 5.22 25.38 18.61
N GLN A 74 4.19 25.39 19.46
CA GLN A 74 4.35 25.81 20.86
C GLN A 74 5.05 24.69 21.62
N SER A 75 5.94 25.03 22.56
CA SER A 75 6.62 24.01 23.35
C SER A 75 5.62 23.28 24.24
N GLU A 76 5.71 21.96 24.27
CA GLU A 76 4.77 21.09 24.98
C GLU A 76 5.52 20.09 25.86
N THR A 77 4.97 19.83 27.05
CA THR A 77 5.48 18.80 27.95
C THR A 77 4.50 17.63 28.01
N VAL A 78 4.92 16.48 27.49
CA VAL A 78 4.18 15.22 27.61
C VAL A 78 4.65 14.49 28.86
N THR A 79 3.73 14.11 29.73
CA THR A 79 4.04 13.48 31.03
C THR A 79 3.55 12.04 31.10
N ASN A 80 4.04 11.30 32.09
CA ASN A 80 3.62 9.93 32.43
C ASN A 80 3.86 8.90 31.32
N ILE A 81 4.99 9.02 30.61
CA ILE A 81 5.42 8.01 29.65
C ILE A 81 6.09 6.89 30.43
N ILE A 82 5.41 5.75 30.51
CA ILE A 82 5.86 4.57 31.25
C ILE A 82 6.50 3.59 30.27
N LEU A 83 7.75 3.24 30.55
CA LEU A 83 8.50 2.21 29.84
C LEU A 83 8.70 1.04 30.81
N THR A 84 8.18 -0.14 30.48
CA THR A 84 8.33 -1.35 31.31
C THR A 84 8.50 -2.57 30.43
N SER A 85 9.37 -3.49 30.85
CA SER A 85 9.61 -4.73 30.12
C SER A 85 8.51 -5.76 30.40
N PRO A 86 8.00 -6.48 29.38
CA PRO A 86 7.21 -7.68 29.61
C PRO A 86 8.13 -8.75 30.23
N LEU A 87 7.77 -9.25 31.42
CA LEU A 87 8.56 -10.23 32.17
C LEU A 87 8.84 -11.48 31.32
N TYR A 88 10.05 -11.64 30.81
CA TYR A 88 10.52 -12.91 30.21
C TYR A 88 10.82 -13.87 31.37
N GLY A 89 10.07 -14.97 31.47
CA GLY A 89 10.31 -16.00 32.48
C GLY A 89 11.70 -16.65 32.29
N PRO A 90 12.47 -16.90 33.36
CA PRO A 90 13.76 -17.56 33.21
C PRO A 90 13.56 -19.03 32.83
N THR A 91 14.16 -19.43 31.72
CA THR A 91 14.49 -20.83 31.42
C THR A 91 15.49 -21.32 32.48
N GLY A 92 15.04 -22.20 33.39
CA GLY A 92 15.96 -23.01 34.22
C GLY A 92 16.72 -24.04 33.37
N PRO A 93 17.78 -24.73 33.88
CA PRO A 93 18.01 -25.04 35.30
C PRO A 93 19.49 -24.92 35.79
N GLN A 94 19.70 -24.94 37.11
CA GLN A 94 20.48 -25.94 37.88
C GLN A 94 20.85 -25.34 39.25
N GLY A 95 20.46 -26.03 40.32
CA GLY A 95 20.50 -25.50 41.68
C GLY A 95 21.86 -25.60 42.35
N ASN A 96 22.11 -24.67 43.27
CA ASN A 96 23.03 -24.85 44.40
C ASN A 96 22.46 -24.17 45.65
N SER A 97 22.35 -24.99 46.68
CA SER A 97 21.77 -24.78 48.01
C SER A 97 22.49 -23.72 48.85
N ILE A 98 21.73 -22.80 49.47
CA ILE A 98 22.05 -22.26 50.81
C ILE A 98 20.74 -22.04 51.58
N THR A 99 20.66 -22.72 52.72
CA THR A 99 19.57 -22.72 53.71
C THR A 99 19.64 -21.49 54.62
N GLY A 100 18.49 -20.83 54.87
CA GLY A 100 18.29 -19.86 55.96
C GLY A 100 17.29 -20.42 57.00
N PRO A 101 17.40 -20.07 58.30
CA PRO A 101 16.84 -20.85 59.39
C PRO A 101 15.30 -20.83 59.49
N THR A 102 14.74 -21.98 59.86
CA THR A 102 13.32 -22.22 60.13
C THR A 102 12.91 -21.63 61.49
N GLY A 103 11.86 -20.79 61.52
CA GLY A 103 11.17 -20.37 62.74
C GLY A 103 10.11 -21.40 63.18
N PRO A 104 9.86 -21.59 64.49
CA PRO A 104 8.99 -22.65 65.01
C PRO A 104 7.51 -22.43 64.68
N ALA A 105 6.78 -23.53 64.46
CA ALA A 105 5.34 -23.53 64.23
C ALA A 105 4.54 -23.17 65.50
N SER A 106 3.50 -22.34 65.36
CA SER A 106 2.58 -21.98 66.44
C SER A 106 1.23 -22.69 66.25
N THR A 107 0.71 -23.29 67.32
CA THR A 107 -0.42 -24.24 67.36
C THR A 107 -1.63 -23.70 68.13
N VAL A 108 -2.12 -22.49 67.85
CA VAL A 108 -3.28 -21.92 68.58
C VAL A 108 -4.44 -21.61 67.64
N ALA A 109 -5.59 -22.24 67.90
CA ALA A 109 -6.87 -21.87 67.32
C ALA A 109 -7.36 -20.54 67.92
N GLY A 110 -7.62 -19.53 67.08
CA GLY A 110 -8.16 -18.24 67.51
C GLY A 110 -9.66 -18.30 67.84
N PRO A 111 -10.16 -17.49 68.80
CA PRO A 111 -11.55 -17.54 69.26
C PRO A 111 -12.54 -17.02 68.22
N THR A 112 -13.72 -17.65 68.15
CA THR A 112 -14.88 -17.21 67.36
C THR A 112 -15.53 -15.98 67.99
N GLY A 113 -15.57 -14.85 67.27
CA GLY A 113 -16.28 -13.64 67.70
C GLY A 113 -17.81 -13.72 67.48
N PRO A 114 -18.62 -12.96 68.24
CA PRO A 114 -20.08 -13.03 68.21
C PRO A 114 -20.68 -12.49 66.90
N VAL A 115 -21.81 -13.08 66.49
CA VAL A 115 -22.58 -12.68 65.30
C VAL A 115 -23.34 -11.37 65.57
N SER A 116 -23.11 -10.35 64.75
CA SER A 116 -23.81 -9.06 64.80
C SER A 116 -25.00 -9.07 63.82
N THR A 117 -26.22 -8.73 64.29
CA THR A 117 -27.49 -8.86 63.55
C THR A 117 -28.11 -7.51 63.12
N VAL A 118 -27.32 -6.47 62.86
CA VAL A 118 -27.85 -5.17 62.42
C VAL A 118 -27.43 -4.85 60.98
N ALA A 119 -28.41 -4.69 60.09
CA ALA A 119 -28.22 -4.17 58.74
C ALA A 119 -27.76 -2.71 58.80
N GLY A 120 -26.56 -2.42 58.27
CA GLY A 120 -26.09 -1.05 58.07
C GLY A 120 -26.82 -0.37 56.90
N PRO A 121 -26.91 0.98 56.88
CA PRO A 121 -27.63 1.71 55.84
C PRO A 121 -27.01 1.52 54.45
N THR A 122 -27.87 1.38 53.44
CA THR A 122 -27.51 1.28 52.02
C THR A 122 -26.77 2.54 51.57
N GLY A 123 -25.49 2.41 51.22
CA GLY A 123 -24.71 3.48 50.58
C GLY A 123 -25.18 3.74 49.14
N PRO A 124 -25.00 4.97 48.60
CA PRO A 124 -25.41 5.29 47.24
C PRO A 124 -24.63 4.46 46.20
N VAL A 125 -25.28 4.17 45.08
CA VAL A 125 -24.74 3.37 43.98
C VAL A 125 -23.55 4.10 43.34
N SER A 126 -22.36 3.52 43.41
CA SER A 126 -21.16 4.02 42.73
C SER A 126 -21.18 3.57 41.26
N THR A 127 -21.05 4.51 40.32
CA THR A 127 -21.08 4.25 38.87
C THR A 127 -19.71 4.26 38.20
N VAL A 128 -18.60 4.19 38.96
CA VAL A 128 -17.23 4.19 38.41
C VAL A 128 -16.51 2.90 38.79
N ALA A 129 -15.98 2.19 37.79
CA ALA A 129 -15.09 1.05 38.01
C ALA A 129 -13.81 1.53 38.71
N GLY A 130 -13.57 1.05 39.93
CA GLY A 130 -12.29 1.28 40.62
C GLY A 130 -11.15 0.49 39.97
N PRO A 131 -9.89 0.95 40.05
CA PRO A 131 -8.76 0.23 39.47
C PRO A 131 -8.58 -1.13 40.14
N THR A 132 -8.27 -2.16 39.34
CA THR A 132 -7.98 -3.51 39.81
C THR A 132 -6.63 -3.52 40.54
N GLY A 133 -6.65 -3.80 41.85
CA GLY A 133 -5.43 -4.00 42.64
C GLY A 133 -4.73 -5.33 42.31
N PRO A 134 -3.45 -5.49 42.67
CA PRO A 134 -2.67 -6.71 42.39
C PRO A 134 -3.26 -7.97 43.04
N VAL A 135 -3.13 -9.10 42.36
CA VAL A 135 -3.63 -10.42 42.79
C VAL A 135 -2.80 -10.92 43.97
N SER A 136 -3.44 -11.10 45.12
CA SER A 136 -2.90 -11.79 46.30
C SER A 136 -3.02 -13.30 46.14
N THR A 137 -1.96 -14.06 46.46
CA THR A 137 -1.95 -15.54 46.38
C THR A 137 -2.27 -16.24 47.72
N THR A 138 -2.83 -15.52 48.70
CA THR A 138 -3.45 -16.13 49.89
C THR A 138 -4.95 -15.84 49.91
N PRO A 139 -5.83 -16.86 49.92
CA PRO A 139 -7.28 -16.65 49.95
C PRO A 139 -7.70 -15.87 51.21
N GLY A 140 -8.20 -14.63 51.02
CA GLY A 140 -9.01 -13.93 52.02
C GLY A 140 -10.48 -14.35 51.91
N PRO A 141 -11.32 -14.13 52.94
CA PRO A 141 -12.74 -14.45 52.85
C PRO A 141 -13.40 -13.68 51.69
N THR A 142 -14.12 -14.42 50.84
CA THR A 142 -14.86 -13.87 49.69
C THR A 142 -15.95 -12.92 50.18
N GLY A 143 -15.89 -11.64 49.80
CA GLY A 143 -16.98 -10.69 50.01
C GLY A 143 -18.24 -11.11 49.23
N PRO A 144 -19.44 -10.65 49.62
CA PRO A 144 -20.67 -11.05 48.94
C PRO A 144 -20.62 -10.67 47.46
N THR A 145 -20.94 -11.64 46.60
CA THR A 145 -21.05 -11.46 45.15
C THR A 145 -22.07 -10.37 44.84
N GLY A 146 -21.63 -9.25 44.27
CA GLY A 146 -22.52 -8.21 43.76
C GLY A 146 -23.45 -8.78 42.68
N ALA A 147 -24.69 -8.27 42.60
CA ALA A 147 -25.69 -8.75 41.66
C ALA A 147 -25.17 -8.74 40.21
N ALA A 148 -25.47 -9.80 39.45
CA ALA A 148 -25.06 -9.92 38.05
C ALA A 148 -25.64 -8.77 37.21
N SER A 149 -24.78 -8.05 36.48
CA SER A 149 -25.21 -6.98 35.57
C SER A 149 -25.97 -7.59 34.38
N ALA A 150 -27.21 -7.15 34.16
CA ALA A 150 -28.06 -7.57 33.05
C ALA A 150 -27.79 -6.77 31.75
N VAL A 151 -26.85 -5.83 31.76
CA VAL A 151 -26.51 -5.01 30.60
C VAL A 151 -25.40 -5.72 29.83
N ALA A 152 -25.70 -6.15 28.60
CA ALA A 152 -24.68 -6.63 27.67
C ALA A 152 -23.60 -5.54 27.54
N GLY A 153 -22.35 -5.88 27.85
CA GLY A 153 -21.22 -4.98 27.68
C GLY A 153 -21.10 -4.51 26.22
N PRO A 154 -20.44 -3.37 25.96
CA PRO A 154 -20.25 -2.91 24.59
C PRO A 154 -19.59 -4.02 23.77
N THR A 155 -20.25 -4.42 22.68
CA THR A 155 -19.67 -5.34 21.71
C THR A 155 -18.37 -4.71 21.21
N GLY A 156 -17.23 -5.37 21.46
CA GLY A 156 -15.94 -4.90 20.96
C GLY A 156 -15.99 -4.70 19.44
N PRO A 157 -15.10 -3.88 18.86
CA PRO A 157 -15.05 -3.69 17.42
C PRO A 157 -14.96 -5.07 16.76
N THR A 158 -15.94 -5.38 15.91
CA THR A 158 -15.92 -6.58 15.08
C THR A 158 -14.58 -6.61 14.36
N GLY A 159 -13.75 -7.61 14.67
CA GLY A 159 -12.44 -7.74 14.06
C GLY A 159 -12.57 -7.62 12.53
N SER A 160 -11.71 -6.80 11.92
CA SER A 160 -11.66 -6.70 10.46
C SER A 160 -11.58 -8.11 9.91
N ALA A 161 -12.54 -8.49 9.06
CA ALA A 161 -12.62 -9.84 8.52
C ALA A 161 -11.24 -10.25 7.99
N THR A 162 -10.77 -11.43 8.34
CA THR A 162 -9.53 -11.97 7.79
C THR A 162 -9.65 -11.96 6.28
N MET A 163 -8.84 -11.14 5.62
CA MET A 163 -8.76 -11.12 4.16
C MET A 163 -8.16 -12.45 3.70
N THR A 164 -9.02 -13.43 3.49
CA THR A 164 -8.63 -14.73 2.95
C THR A 164 -8.48 -14.57 1.45
N TYR A 165 -7.24 -14.59 0.97
CA TYR A 165 -6.97 -14.65 -0.46
C TYR A 165 -7.65 -15.91 -1.03
N PRO A 166 -8.33 -15.84 -2.18
CA PRO A 166 -8.72 -17.05 -2.89
C PRO A 166 -7.45 -17.86 -3.17
N GLY A 167 -7.49 -19.18 -2.93
CA GLY A 167 -6.34 -20.07 -3.06
C GLY A 167 -5.70 -20.13 -4.47
N ALA A 168 -6.32 -19.47 -5.46
CA ALA A 168 -5.78 -19.19 -6.79
C ALA A 168 -6.52 -17.98 -7.43
N GLY A 169 -5.86 -17.22 -8.31
CA GLY A 169 -6.48 -16.11 -9.06
C GLY A 169 -5.65 -14.82 -9.11
N ILE A 170 -6.04 -13.85 -9.95
CA ILE A 170 -5.53 -12.47 -9.87
C ILE A 170 -6.47 -11.72 -8.93
N ALA A 171 -5.92 -11.24 -7.82
CA ALA A 171 -6.68 -10.43 -6.90
C ALA A 171 -6.95 -9.05 -7.54
N VAL A 172 -8.23 -8.72 -7.73
CA VAL A 172 -8.66 -7.43 -8.29
C VAL A 172 -9.18 -6.58 -7.15
N SER A 173 -8.50 -5.47 -6.85
CA SER A 173 -8.98 -4.48 -5.89
C SER A 173 -9.95 -3.52 -6.59
N THR A 174 -11.18 -3.42 -6.09
CA THR A 174 -12.17 -2.43 -6.56
C THR A 174 -12.27 -1.20 -5.65
N GLY A 175 -11.26 -0.98 -4.79
CA GLY A 175 -11.21 0.15 -3.87
C GLY A 175 -11.99 -0.05 -2.56
N SER A 176 -12.93 -1.00 -2.49
CA SER A 176 -13.69 -1.30 -1.25
C SER A 176 -13.77 -2.78 -0.87
N ALA A 177 -13.44 -3.72 -1.77
CA ALA A 177 -13.30 -5.13 -1.45
C ALA A 177 -12.46 -5.88 -2.50
N TRP A 178 -11.75 -6.91 -2.04
CA TRP A 178 -11.05 -7.90 -2.87
C TRP A 178 -11.90 -9.18 -3.06
N GLY A 179 -13.23 -9.05 -2.94
CA GLY A 179 -14.16 -10.19 -2.85
C GLY A 179 -14.59 -10.80 -4.19
N THR A 180 -14.26 -10.16 -5.31
CA THR A 180 -14.63 -10.62 -6.66
C THR A 180 -13.37 -10.74 -7.52
N PRO A 181 -12.56 -11.80 -7.33
CA PRO A 181 -11.44 -12.04 -8.22
C PRO A 181 -11.96 -12.31 -9.64
N LEU A 182 -11.25 -11.80 -10.64
CA LEU A 182 -11.38 -12.37 -11.99
C LEU A 182 -10.70 -13.74 -11.98
N ILE A 183 -11.30 -14.71 -12.66
CA ILE A 183 -10.67 -16.00 -12.89
C ILE A 183 -9.34 -15.71 -13.61
N ALA A 184 -8.22 -16.03 -12.94
CA ALA A 184 -6.93 -15.95 -13.61
C ALA A 184 -6.97 -16.88 -14.83
N PRO A 185 -6.44 -16.45 -15.98
CA PRO A 185 -6.07 -17.38 -17.02
C PRO A 185 -5.37 -18.60 -16.41
N SER A 186 -5.61 -19.80 -16.92
CA SER A 186 -4.95 -21.01 -16.44
C SER A 186 -3.43 -21.03 -16.68
N GLY A 187 -2.87 -19.98 -17.27
CA GLY A 187 -1.44 -19.78 -17.53
C GLY A 187 -0.91 -18.53 -16.84
N ALA A 188 0.40 -18.29 -16.97
CA ALA A 188 1.05 -17.13 -16.39
C ALA A 188 0.49 -15.82 -16.96
N ILE A 189 0.45 -14.78 -16.13
CA ILE A 189 0.16 -13.42 -16.60
C ILE A 189 1.40 -12.89 -17.31
N VAL A 190 1.22 -12.27 -18.47
CA VAL A 190 2.31 -11.63 -19.20
C VAL A 190 2.44 -10.21 -18.67
N GLY A 191 3.52 -9.93 -17.93
CA GLY A 191 3.94 -8.58 -17.58
C GLY A 191 4.77 -7.92 -18.67
N THR A 192 5.20 -6.68 -18.44
CA THR A 192 5.90 -5.84 -19.43
C THR A 192 7.32 -6.31 -19.77
N THR A 193 7.90 -7.20 -18.96
CA THR A 193 9.25 -7.77 -19.18
C THR A 193 9.22 -9.28 -19.41
N ASP A 194 8.03 -9.89 -19.32
CA ASP A 194 7.87 -11.33 -19.47
C ASP A 194 7.78 -11.72 -20.94
N PHE A 195 8.35 -12.87 -21.28
CA PHE A 195 8.16 -13.51 -22.57
C PHE A 195 7.24 -14.72 -22.41
N GLN A 196 6.17 -14.78 -23.20
CA GLN A 196 5.31 -15.96 -23.30
C GLN A 196 4.89 -16.23 -24.74
N THR A 197 4.70 -17.50 -25.07
CA THR A 197 4.13 -17.92 -26.35
C THR A 197 2.61 -18.00 -26.24
N LEU A 198 1.90 -17.14 -26.97
CA LEU A 198 0.43 -17.18 -27.06
C LEU A 198 -0.01 -18.04 -28.25
N SER A 199 -0.47 -19.26 -27.99
CA SER A 199 -1.02 -20.16 -29.01
C SER A 199 -2.54 -20.02 -29.14
N LEU A 200 -3.07 -20.22 -30.35
CA LEU A 200 -4.52 -20.26 -30.64
C LEU A 200 -5.28 -19.00 -30.19
N LYS A 201 -4.62 -17.85 -30.18
CA LYS A 201 -5.24 -16.56 -29.91
C LYS A 201 -5.55 -15.84 -31.21
N ARG A 202 -6.72 -15.20 -31.25
CA ARG A 202 -7.06 -14.25 -32.31
C ARG A 202 -6.42 -12.90 -31.97
N VAL A 203 -5.57 -12.40 -32.86
CA VAL A 203 -5.14 -11.01 -32.85
C VAL A 203 -6.12 -10.22 -33.72
N THR A 204 -6.84 -9.27 -33.13
CA THR A 204 -7.72 -8.35 -33.88
C THR A 204 -6.93 -7.11 -34.24
N PRO A 205 -6.63 -6.85 -35.53
CA PRO A 205 -5.89 -5.65 -35.93
C PRO A 205 -6.69 -4.38 -35.62
N ARG A 206 -5.98 -3.30 -35.28
CA ARG A 206 -6.55 -1.98 -35.02
C ARG A 206 -6.86 -1.30 -36.35
N ALA A 207 -8.14 -1.31 -36.73
CA ALA A 207 -8.61 -0.73 -37.99
C ALA A 207 -9.20 0.66 -37.79
N VAL A 208 -8.76 1.63 -38.59
CA VAL A 208 -9.30 2.99 -38.63
C VAL A 208 -9.72 3.31 -40.06
N THR A 209 -10.86 3.96 -40.23
CA THR A 209 -11.38 4.31 -41.56
C THR A 209 -11.73 5.79 -41.66
N THR A 210 -11.67 6.31 -42.87
CA THR A 210 -12.10 7.66 -43.22
C THR A 210 -12.77 7.58 -44.59
N THR A 211 -13.83 8.35 -44.82
CA THR A 211 -14.56 8.25 -46.09
C THR A 211 -13.69 8.73 -47.27
N SER A 212 -13.08 9.90 -47.15
CA SER A 212 -12.24 10.49 -48.19
C SER A 212 -11.26 11.49 -47.56
N SER A 213 -10.01 11.53 -48.03
CA SER A 213 -9.04 12.55 -47.63
C SER A 213 -7.96 12.76 -48.69
N ALA A 214 -7.52 14.00 -48.90
CA ALA A 214 -6.34 14.30 -49.71
C ALA A 214 -5.04 14.06 -48.93
N THR A 215 -5.09 14.21 -47.60
CA THR A 215 -3.96 14.03 -46.68
C THR A 215 -4.39 13.18 -45.48
N PRO A 216 -4.52 11.84 -45.65
CA PRO A 216 -5.00 10.95 -44.62
C PRO A 216 -4.24 11.06 -43.30
N THR A 217 -4.96 11.10 -42.18
CA THR A 217 -4.38 11.14 -40.83
C THR A 217 -4.25 9.73 -40.30
N ILE A 218 -3.02 9.29 -40.04
CA ILE A 218 -2.71 7.93 -39.60
C ILE A 218 -1.76 8.03 -38.40
N ASN A 219 -2.13 7.42 -37.28
CA ASN A 219 -1.22 7.19 -36.15
C ASN A 219 -0.82 5.72 -36.11
N THR A 220 0.45 5.41 -36.41
CA THR A 220 0.97 4.05 -36.51
C THR A 220 1.10 3.35 -35.17
N ASP A 221 1.04 4.08 -34.05
CA ASP A 221 1.04 3.49 -32.71
C ASP A 221 -0.31 2.87 -32.38
N SER A 222 -1.39 3.33 -33.04
CA SER A 222 -2.77 2.90 -32.80
C SER A 222 -3.47 2.33 -34.02
N THR A 223 -2.79 2.20 -35.16
CA THR A 223 -3.39 1.77 -36.44
C THR A 223 -2.55 0.69 -37.10
N ASP A 224 -3.15 -0.48 -37.32
CA ASP A 224 -2.57 -1.56 -38.12
C ASP A 224 -3.16 -1.58 -39.54
N ILE A 225 -4.43 -1.17 -39.66
CA ILE A 225 -5.17 -1.12 -40.93
C ILE A 225 -5.82 0.25 -41.07
N TYR A 226 -5.49 1.00 -42.12
CA TYR A 226 -6.14 2.25 -42.47
C TYR A 226 -6.96 2.11 -43.76
N GLY A 227 -8.18 2.65 -43.75
CA GLY A 227 -9.11 2.54 -44.86
C GLY A 227 -9.63 3.88 -45.37
N LEU A 228 -9.53 4.11 -46.67
CA LEU A 228 -10.32 5.12 -47.38
C LEU A 228 -11.48 4.43 -48.08
N THR A 229 -12.72 4.66 -47.63
CA THR A 229 -13.87 3.83 -48.03
C THR A 229 -14.64 4.36 -49.23
N ALA A 230 -14.51 5.64 -49.57
CA ALA A 230 -15.12 6.26 -50.75
C ALA A 230 -14.31 7.50 -51.19
N GLN A 231 -13.06 7.28 -51.61
CA GLN A 231 -12.12 8.33 -51.96
C GLN A 231 -12.61 9.16 -53.16
N ALA A 232 -12.98 10.42 -52.87
CA ALA A 232 -13.57 11.34 -53.84
C ALA A 232 -12.59 12.39 -54.37
N VAL A 233 -11.43 12.55 -53.72
CA VAL A 233 -10.39 13.52 -54.12
C VAL A 233 -9.08 12.82 -54.47
N ASN A 234 -8.19 13.52 -55.17
CA ASN A 234 -6.82 13.03 -55.35
C ASN A 234 -6.08 13.05 -54.00
N ILE A 235 -5.30 12.00 -53.73
CA ILE A 235 -4.47 11.94 -52.54
C ILE A 235 -3.16 12.65 -52.85
N THR A 236 -2.88 13.71 -52.10
CA THR A 236 -1.70 14.55 -52.30
C THR A 236 -0.53 14.16 -51.41
N SER A 237 -0.79 13.47 -50.28
CA SER A 237 0.27 12.96 -49.40
C SER A 237 -0.29 11.99 -48.36
N PHE A 238 0.31 10.81 -48.21
CA PHE A 238 0.13 9.98 -47.01
C PHE A 238 1.13 10.34 -45.90
N THR A 239 2.08 11.25 -46.15
CA THR A 239 3.12 11.64 -45.19
C THR A 239 2.70 12.81 -44.29
N THR A 240 1.90 13.74 -44.80
CA THR A 240 1.63 15.04 -44.15
C THR A 240 1.02 14.90 -42.76
N ASN A 241 0.10 13.95 -42.57
CA ASN A 241 -0.57 13.69 -41.29
C ASN A 241 -0.26 12.28 -40.76
N LEU A 242 0.91 11.72 -41.14
CA LEU A 242 1.41 10.46 -40.59
C LEU A 242 2.14 10.73 -39.27
N SER A 243 1.81 9.97 -38.25
CA SER A 243 2.39 10.09 -36.90
C SER A 243 2.60 8.72 -36.26
N GLY A 244 3.34 8.69 -35.16
CA GLY A 244 3.66 7.49 -34.40
C GLY A 244 5.16 7.19 -34.35
N THR A 245 5.51 6.11 -33.66
CA THR A 245 6.88 5.66 -33.39
C THR A 245 7.08 4.22 -33.85
N PRO A 246 7.06 3.98 -35.19
CA PRO A 246 7.09 2.62 -35.70
C PRO A 246 8.40 1.89 -35.39
N THR A 247 8.28 0.60 -35.13
CA THR A 247 9.40 -0.29 -34.85
C THR A 247 9.74 -1.16 -36.06
N ASP A 248 10.99 -1.64 -36.14
CA ASP A 248 11.43 -2.41 -37.30
C ASP A 248 10.54 -3.63 -37.55
N GLY A 249 10.15 -3.85 -38.80
CA GLY A 249 9.26 -4.94 -39.17
C GLY A 249 7.78 -4.74 -38.83
N GLN A 250 7.39 -3.61 -38.22
CA GLN A 250 5.98 -3.28 -38.00
C GLN A 250 5.22 -3.26 -39.33
N LYS A 251 3.99 -3.77 -39.32
CA LYS A 251 3.14 -3.87 -40.51
C LYS A 251 2.09 -2.77 -40.50
N LEU A 252 1.83 -2.18 -41.67
CA LEU A 252 0.73 -1.26 -41.90
C LEU A 252 0.02 -1.67 -43.18
N TRP A 253 -1.29 -1.82 -43.12
CA TRP A 253 -2.12 -2.09 -44.29
C TRP A 253 -2.95 -0.86 -44.63
N ILE A 254 -2.88 -0.40 -45.88
CA ILE A 254 -3.70 0.72 -46.36
C ILE A 254 -4.58 0.20 -47.47
N TYR A 255 -5.89 0.33 -47.31
CA TYR A 255 -6.84 0.04 -48.39
C TYR A 255 -7.57 1.30 -48.84
N ILE A 256 -7.85 1.39 -50.14
CA ILE A 256 -8.46 2.54 -50.76
C ILE A 256 -9.54 2.08 -51.73
N VAL A 257 -10.77 2.48 -51.50
CA VAL A 257 -11.91 2.34 -52.41
C VAL A 257 -12.22 3.72 -52.95
N GLY A 258 -12.08 3.93 -54.26
CA GLY A 258 -12.39 5.22 -54.88
C GLY A 258 -13.86 5.35 -55.28
N THR A 259 -14.29 6.58 -55.56
CA THR A 259 -15.53 6.83 -56.32
C THR A 259 -15.29 6.93 -57.83
N ALA A 260 -14.01 7.10 -58.21
CA ALA A 260 -13.48 7.08 -59.56
C ALA A 260 -11.96 6.81 -59.46
N ALA A 261 -11.25 6.79 -60.59
CA ALA A 261 -9.79 6.79 -60.56
C ALA A 261 -9.28 8.10 -59.91
N ARG A 262 -8.49 7.98 -58.85
CA ARG A 262 -7.87 9.08 -58.12
C ARG A 262 -6.37 8.90 -58.12
N THR A 263 -5.62 9.99 -58.33
CA THR A 263 -4.16 9.93 -58.22
C THR A 263 -3.74 9.77 -56.78
N ILE A 264 -2.61 9.10 -56.57
CA ILE A 264 -2.03 8.81 -55.27
C ILE A 264 -0.59 9.33 -55.23
N ALA A 265 -0.35 10.30 -54.35
CA ALA A 265 0.98 10.68 -53.92
C ALA A 265 1.20 10.19 -52.48
N TRP A 266 2.14 9.26 -52.30
CA TRP A 266 2.44 8.66 -51.00
C TRP A 266 3.26 9.59 -50.07
N GLY A 267 4.16 10.37 -50.66
CA GLY A 267 5.09 11.23 -49.93
C GLY A 267 6.36 10.52 -49.48
N THR A 268 7.19 11.21 -48.70
CA THR A 268 8.57 10.80 -48.41
C THR A 268 8.70 9.71 -47.35
N SER A 269 7.67 9.48 -46.53
CA SER A 269 7.66 8.41 -45.51
C SER A 269 7.42 7.03 -46.09
N PHE A 270 7.17 6.91 -47.39
CA PHE A 270 6.92 5.66 -48.09
C PHE A 270 7.99 5.42 -49.15
N GLU A 271 8.37 4.17 -49.33
CA GLU A 271 9.32 3.75 -50.37
C GLU A 271 8.82 2.49 -51.08
N ALA A 272 9.20 2.34 -52.35
CA ALA A 272 9.01 1.10 -53.08
C ALA A 272 10.02 0.03 -52.61
N SER A 273 9.65 -1.24 -52.77
CA SER A 273 10.61 -2.34 -52.80
C SER A 273 10.79 -2.79 -54.26
N THR A 274 10.89 -4.10 -54.50
CA THR A 274 10.60 -4.67 -55.83
C THR A 274 9.12 -4.52 -56.20
N VAL A 275 8.26 -4.21 -55.23
CA VAL A 275 6.86 -3.83 -55.44
C VAL A 275 6.76 -2.31 -55.50
N ALA A 276 6.24 -1.80 -56.62
CA ALA A 276 6.06 -0.37 -56.85
C ALA A 276 4.89 0.19 -56.02
N LEU A 277 5.01 1.45 -55.62
CA LEU A 277 3.92 2.21 -55.02
C LEU A 277 2.85 2.49 -56.10
N PRO A 278 1.58 2.12 -55.89
CA PRO A 278 0.53 2.40 -56.87
C PRO A 278 0.25 3.90 -56.92
N THR A 279 0.11 4.45 -58.12
CA THR A 279 -0.07 5.90 -58.35
C THR A 279 -1.53 6.28 -58.60
N THR A 280 -2.43 5.31 -58.69
CA THR A 280 -3.86 5.52 -58.92
C THR A 280 -4.72 4.50 -58.18
N THR A 281 -5.91 4.92 -57.73
CA THR A 281 -6.93 3.98 -57.23
C THR A 281 -7.53 3.15 -58.37
N VAL A 282 -8.09 1.99 -58.03
CA VAL A 282 -8.74 1.08 -59.00
C VAL A 282 -10.22 1.41 -59.14
N THR A 283 -10.52 2.65 -59.55
CA THR A 283 -11.89 3.19 -59.63
C THR A 283 -12.69 2.92 -58.33
N THR A 284 -13.72 2.07 -58.40
CA THR A 284 -14.57 1.64 -57.27
C THR A 284 -14.16 0.31 -56.65
N ASN A 285 -13.18 -0.38 -57.22
CA ASN A 285 -12.61 -1.56 -56.62
C ASN A 285 -11.69 -1.16 -55.47
N ARG A 286 -11.60 -2.03 -54.48
CA ARG A 286 -10.68 -1.88 -53.36
C ARG A 286 -9.27 -2.15 -53.85
N LEU A 287 -8.39 -1.17 -53.65
CA LEU A 287 -6.94 -1.30 -53.74
C LEU A 287 -6.41 -1.61 -52.35
N ASP A 288 -5.63 -2.66 -52.20
CA ASP A 288 -4.98 -3.05 -50.95
C ASP A 288 -3.46 -2.92 -51.07
N VAL A 289 -2.83 -2.21 -50.13
CA VAL A 289 -1.38 -1.98 -50.12
C VAL A 289 -0.79 -2.36 -48.76
N GLY A 290 0.13 -3.31 -48.78
CA GLY A 290 0.85 -3.78 -47.60
C GLY A 290 2.19 -3.06 -47.46
N PHE A 291 2.48 -2.59 -46.25
CA PHE A 291 3.73 -1.94 -45.89
C PHE A 291 4.39 -2.61 -44.69
N VAL A 292 5.72 -2.57 -44.68
CA VAL A 292 6.56 -2.94 -43.55
C VAL A 292 7.50 -1.80 -43.23
N TRP A 293 7.58 -1.40 -41.97
CA TRP A 293 8.52 -0.38 -41.52
C TRP A 293 9.95 -0.88 -41.64
N ASN A 294 10.81 -0.09 -42.29
CA ASN A 294 12.23 -0.33 -42.39
C ASN A 294 12.99 0.68 -41.54
N ALA A 295 13.55 0.23 -40.41
CA ALA A 295 14.32 1.10 -39.52
C ALA A 295 15.62 1.63 -40.15
N ALA A 296 16.16 1.00 -41.20
CA ALA A 296 17.37 1.47 -41.86
C ALA A 296 17.15 2.73 -42.73
N THR A 297 15.98 2.86 -43.37
CA THR A 297 15.64 4.04 -44.20
C THR A 297 14.63 4.96 -43.55
N LEU A 298 14.07 4.57 -42.40
CA LEU A 298 13.01 5.27 -41.67
C LEU A 298 11.77 5.50 -42.55
N LYS A 299 11.37 4.48 -43.31
CA LYS A 299 10.24 4.53 -44.24
C LYS A 299 9.40 3.27 -44.20
N TRP A 300 8.13 3.43 -44.55
CA TRP A 300 7.19 2.35 -44.86
C TRP A 300 7.50 1.79 -46.24
N ARG A 301 8.11 0.61 -46.29
CA ARG A 301 8.44 -0.09 -47.52
C ARG A 301 7.24 -0.87 -48.03
N CYS A 302 6.84 -0.61 -49.27
CA CYS A 302 5.77 -1.36 -49.94
C CYS A 302 6.20 -2.81 -50.17
N VAL A 303 5.39 -3.78 -49.75
CA VAL A 303 5.68 -5.22 -49.90
C VAL A 303 4.62 -5.98 -50.69
N ALA A 304 3.43 -5.41 -50.87
CA ALA A 304 2.35 -6.01 -51.64
C ALA A 304 1.38 -4.93 -52.14
N VAL A 305 0.81 -5.15 -53.33
CA VAL A 305 -0.29 -4.38 -53.92
C VAL A 305 -1.26 -5.39 -54.53
N ALA A 306 -2.56 -5.27 -54.23
CA ALA A 306 -3.62 -6.14 -54.76
C ALA A 306 -4.88 -5.34 -55.11
#